data_AF-A0A2T1GKE0-F1
#
_entry.id   AF-A0A2T1GKE0-F1
#
_cell.length_a   1.000
_cell.length_b   1.000
_cell.length_c   1.000
_cell.angle_alpha   90.00
_cell.angle_beta   90.00
_cell.angle_gamma   90.00
#
_symmetry.space_group_name_H-M   'P 1'
#
loop_
_entity.id
_entity.type
_entity.pdbx_description
1 polymer ?
#
loop_
_entity_poly.entity_id
_entity_poly.type
_entity_poly.pdbx_seq_one_letter_code
_entity_poly.pdbx_strand_id
1 'polypeptide(L)'
;MFFTLSEEDRAILTRLEEDMWREVTRFDRTFQEQRFAADFFEFGRSGRVYTRDRIVRIDSQPIHAVLPLPNLAIRLLDQNTAQVTYNSQVDRDGIIEYGRRSSIWSRTENGWVMRFHQGTPYQP
;
A
#
# COMPACT_ATOMS: atom_id res chain seq x y z
N MET A 1 -20.57 -17.29 3.61
CA MET A 1 -19.60 -17.34 4.73
C MET A 1 -18.98 -15.95 4.83
N PHE A 2 -19.13 -15.25 5.95
CA PHE A 2 -18.44 -13.97 6.15
C PHE A 2 -17.06 -14.27 6.72
N PHE A 3 -16.00 -13.77 6.07
CA PHE A 3 -14.63 -13.90 6.57
C PHE A 3 -14.35 -12.74 7.53
N THR A 4 -13.88 -13.06 8.74
CA THR A 4 -13.51 -12.05 9.74
C THR A 4 -12.01 -11.91 9.78
N LEU A 5 -11.52 -10.68 9.60
CA LEU A 5 -10.11 -10.35 9.77
C LEU A 5 -9.78 -10.34 11.27
N SER A 6 -8.72 -11.04 11.68
CA SER A 6 -8.25 -10.96 13.05
C SER A 6 -7.72 -9.56 13.36
N GLU A 7 -7.75 -9.14 14.63
CA GLU A 7 -7.19 -7.85 15.04
C GLU A 7 -5.66 -7.80 14.84
N GLU A 8 -4.99 -8.93 14.95
CA GLU A 8 -3.56 -9.07 14.63
C GLU A 8 -3.30 -8.79 13.14
N ASP A 9 -4.04 -9.42 12.24
CA ASP A 9 -3.89 -9.19 10.80
C ASP A 9 -4.28 -7.77 10.40
N ARG A 10 -5.29 -7.20 11.06
CA ARG A 10 -5.66 -5.79 10.89
C ARG A 10 -4.49 -4.89 11.23
N ALA A 11 -3.83 -5.13 12.37
CA ALA A 11 -2.67 -4.35 12.78
C ALA A 11 -1.49 -4.52 11.80
N ILE A 12 -1.22 -5.76 11.34
CA ILE A 12 -0.16 -6.05 10.38
C ILE A 12 -0.41 -5.34 9.04
N LEU A 13 -1.60 -5.48 8.45
CA LEU A 13 -1.94 -4.87 7.17
C LEU A 13 -1.95 -3.34 7.25
N THR A 14 -2.44 -2.78 8.36
CA THR A 14 -2.36 -1.32 8.61
C THR A 14 -0.91 -0.88 8.62
N ARG A 15 -0.05 -1.58 9.37
CA ARG A 15 1.37 -1.25 9.47
C ARG A 15 2.08 -1.32 8.11
N LEU A 16 1.82 -2.39 7.34
CA LEU A 16 2.40 -2.57 6.02
C LEU A 16 1.98 -1.47 5.03
N GLU A 17 0.74 -0.99 5.08
CA GLU A 17 0.30 0.17 4.30
C GLU A 17 0.96 1.48 4.77
N GLU A 18 1.11 1.70 6.08
CA GLU A 18 1.83 2.88 6.58
C GLU A 18 3.31 2.86 6.22
N ASP A 19 3.96 1.68 6.21
CA ASP A 19 5.35 1.52 5.81
C ASP A 19 5.56 1.86 4.32
N MET A 20 4.50 1.82 3.49
CA MET A 20 4.54 2.37 2.12
C MET A 20 4.62 3.90 2.06
N TRP A 21 4.41 4.58 3.19
CA TRP A 21 4.42 6.04 3.32
C TRP A 21 5.56 6.56 4.20
N ARG A 22 6.40 5.69 4.73
CA ARG A 22 7.59 6.06 5.50
C ARG A 22 8.80 5.95 4.61
N GLU A 23 9.59 7.01 4.50
CA GLU A 23 10.79 7.05 3.66
C GLU A 23 11.74 5.87 3.96
N VAL A 24 11.96 5.59 5.25
CA VAL A 24 12.86 4.54 5.75
C VAL A 24 12.49 3.12 5.28
N THR A 25 11.24 2.88 4.88
CA THR A 25 10.76 1.55 4.45
C THR A 25 10.31 1.53 3.00
N ARG A 26 9.71 2.61 2.48
CA ARG A 26 9.15 2.64 1.13
C ARG A 26 10.20 2.37 0.06
N PHE A 27 11.44 2.80 0.28
CA PHE A 27 12.57 2.61 -0.66
C PHE A 27 13.55 1.53 -0.21
N ASP A 28 13.27 0.83 0.89
CA ASP A 28 14.10 -0.29 1.33
C ASP A 28 13.88 -1.50 0.41
N ARG A 29 14.95 -1.89 -0.28
CA ARG A 29 14.91 -2.97 -1.26
C ARG A 29 14.46 -4.28 -0.63
N THR A 30 14.96 -4.59 0.56
CA THR A 30 14.66 -5.84 1.27
C THR A 30 13.18 -5.92 1.60
N PHE A 31 12.61 -4.83 2.14
CA PHE A 31 11.19 -4.68 2.41
C PHE A 31 10.35 -4.88 1.14
N GLN A 32 10.68 -4.18 0.05
CA GLN A 32 9.94 -4.28 -1.21
C GLN A 32 10.02 -5.70 -1.80
N GLU A 33 11.19 -6.33 -1.76
CA GLU A 33 11.37 -7.69 -2.28
C GLU A 33 10.58 -8.72 -1.48
N GLN A 34 10.50 -8.55 -0.15
CA GLN A 34 9.72 -9.41 0.75
C GLN A 34 8.21 -9.16 0.67
N ARG A 35 7.78 -7.91 0.45
CA ARG A 35 6.37 -7.50 0.54
C ARG A 35 5.66 -7.39 -0.81
N PHE A 36 6.36 -7.26 -1.92
CA PHE A 36 5.74 -7.29 -3.24
C PHE A 36 5.83 -8.69 -3.84
N ALA A 37 4.68 -9.32 -4.05
CA ALA A 37 4.57 -10.62 -4.67
C ALA A 37 5.17 -10.62 -6.08
N ALA A 38 5.56 -11.79 -6.59
CA ALA A 38 6.21 -11.92 -7.90
C ALA A 38 5.41 -11.31 -9.06
N ASP A 39 4.08 -11.35 -8.99
CA ASP A 39 3.15 -10.81 -9.99
C ASP A 39 2.64 -9.39 -9.65
N PHE A 40 3.26 -8.72 -8.67
CA PHE A 40 2.84 -7.39 -8.24
C PHE A 40 2.92 -6.36 -9.38
N PHE A 41 1.88 -5.53 -9.45
CA PHE A 41 1.85 -4.33 -10.28
C PHE A 41 1.07 -3.19 -9.61
N GLU A 42 1.38 -1.97 -10.02
CA GLU A 42 0.77 -0.74 -9.52
C GLU A 42 0.21 0.12 -10.66
N PHE A 43 -0.99 0.66 -10.46
CA PHE A 43 -1.48 1.82 -11.21
C PHE A 43 -1.14 3.09 -10.43
N GLY A 44 -0.09 3.79 -10.88
CA GLY A 44 0.33 5.03 -10.25
C GLY A 44 -0.70 6.15 -10.47
N ARG A 45 -0.59 7.22 -9.69
CA ARG A 45 -1.40 8.45 -9.83
C ARG A 45 -1.41 9.01 -11.25
N SER A 46 -0.33 8.79 -12.00
CA SER A 46 -0.16 9.21 -13.40
C SER A 46 -0.94 8.35 -14.41
N GLY A 47 -1.58 7.27 -13.99
CA GLY A 47 -2.18 6.26 -14.87
C GLY A 47 -1.17 5.28 -15.47
N ARG A 48 0.14 5.46 -15.22
CA ARG A 48 1.17 4.50 -15.67
C ARG A 48 1.07 3.20 -14.86
N VAL A 49 1.34 2.10 -15.55
CA VAL A 49 1.49 0.77 -14.96
C VAL A 49 2.95 0.55 -14.58
N TYR A 50 3.19 0.20 -13.32
CA TYR A 50 4.50 -0.11 -12.79
C TYR A 50 4.54 -1.57 -12.34
N THR A 51 5.45 -2.35 -12.88
CA THR A 51 5.70 -3.73 -12.48
C THR A 51 6.64 -3.77 -11.27
N ARG A 52 6.67 -4.90 -10.55
CA ARG A 52 7.59 -5.12 -9.42
C ARG A 52 9.04 -4.74 -9.72
N ASP A 53 9.58 -5.20 -10.85
CA ASP A 53 10.97 -4.95 -11.26
C ASP A 53 11.30 -3.46 -11.48
N ARG A 54 10.29 -2.66 -11.83
CA ARG A 54 10.41 -1.20 -11.99
C ARG A 54 10.33 -0.45 -10.66
N ILE A 55 9.47 -0.90 -9.74
CA ILE A 55 9.28 -0.25 -8.44
C ILE A 55 10.47 -0.48 -7.52
N VAL A 56 11.11 -1.66 -7.59
CA VAL A 56 12.22 -2.04 -6.71
C VAL A 56 13.51 -1.22 -6.95
N ARG A 57 13.51 -0.33 -7.95
CA ARG A 57 14.70 0.43 -8.40
C ARG A 57 14.59 1.94 -8.17
N ILE A 58 13.61 2.39 -7.38
CA ILE A 58 13.36 3.83 -7.18
C ILE A 58 14.26 4.34 -6.04
N ASP A 59 15.01 5.41 -6.29
CA ASP A 59 15.82 6.09 -5.29
C ASP A 59 14.95 6.70 -4.18
N SER A 60 15.52 6.84 -2.98
CA SER A 60 14.82 7.46 -1.86
C SER A 60 14.47 8.92 -2.17
N GLN A 61 13.28 9.31 -1.76
CA GLN A 61 12.80 10.68 -1.80
C GLN A 61 11.96 10.96 -0.55
N PRO A 62 11.97 12.20 -0.02
CA PRO A 62 11.14 12.55 1.12
C PRO A 62 9.66 12.23 0.89
N ILE A 63 9.01 11.70 1.92
CA ILE A 63 7.56 11.45 1.93
C ILE A 63 6.94 12.16 3.13
N HIS A 64 6.11 13.16 2.85
CA HIS A 64 5.38 13.93 3.86
C HIS A 64 3.90 13.55 3.84
N ALA A 65 3.61 12.30 4.15
CA ALA A 65 2.25 11.77 4.19
C ALA A 65 1.62 11.94 5.58
N VAL A 66 0.32 12.24 5.62
CA VAL A 66 -0.46 12.20 6.85
C VAL A 66 -0.63 10.74 7.29
N LEU A 67 -0.25 10.44 8.53
CA LEU A 67 -0.46 9.18 9.23
C LEU A 67 -1.14 9.45 10.58
N PRO A 68 -2.03 8.58 11.08
CA PRO A 68 -2.51 7.34 10.46
C PRO A 68 -3.34 7.59 9.21
N LEU A 69 -3.47 6.57 8.35
CA LEU A 69 -4.10 6.70 7.03
C LEU A 69 -5.60 7.03 7.14
N PRO A 70 -6.05 8.21 6.65
CA PRO A 70 -7.46 8.60 6.71
C PRO A 70 -8.39 7.60 6.02
N ASN A 71 -9.52 7.30 6.65
CA ASN A 71 -10.54 6.37 6.14
C ASN A 71 -10.01 4.97 5.80
N LEU A 72 -9.00 4.50 6.54
CA LEU A 72 -8.49 3.15 6.36
C LEU A 72 -9.57 2.10 6.69
N ALA A 73 -9.83 1.26 5.71
CA ALA A 73 -10.73 0.12 5.81
C ALA A 73 -10.04 -1.12 5.24
N ILE A 74 -10.20 -2.23 5.94
CA ILE A 74 -9.66 -3.53 5.55
C ILE A 74 -10.79 -4.55 5.59
N ARG A 75 -10.93 -5.31 4.50
CA ARG A 75 -11.84 -6.45 4.42
C ARG A 75 -11.16 -7.66 3.81
N LEU A 76 -11.63 -8.84 4.18
CA LEU A 76 -11.26 -10.09 3.52
C LEU A 76 -12.14 -10.30 2.28
N LEU A 77 -11.52 -10.66 1.15
CA LEU A 77 -12.17 -11.14 -0.06
C LEU A 77 -12.37 -12.67 0.00
N ASP A 78 -11.42 -13.36 0.65
CA ASP A 78 -11.47 -14.78 1.02
C ASP A 78 -10.64 -15.01 2.31
N GLN A 79 -10.39 -16.25 2.71
CA GLN A 79 -9.64 -16.59 3.93
C GLN A 79 -8.20 -16.03 3.95
N ASN A 80 -7.60 -15.85 2.77
CA ASN A 80 -6.19 -15.52 2.57
C ASN A 80 -5.98 -14.25 1.73
N THR A 81 -7.03 -13.58 1.26
CA THR A 81 -6.94 -12.37 0.44
C THR A 81 -7.62 -11.21 1.13
N ALA A 82 -6.90 -10.11 1.31
CA ALA A 82 -7.43 -8.87 1.88
C ALA A 82 -7.42 -7.74 0.86
N GLN A 83 -8.44 -6.88 0.93
CA GLN A 83 -8.45 -5.58 0.27
C GLN A 83 -8.28 -4.49 1.33
N VAL A 84 -7.36 -3.56 1.08
CA VAL A 84 -7.21 -2.34 1.88
C VAL A 84 -7.56 -1.13 1.02
N THR A 85 -8.33 -0.21 1.59
CA THR A 85 -8.65 1.08 0.97
C THR A 85 -8.49 2.21 1.98
N TYR A 86 -8.01 3.37 1.53
CA TYR A 86 -7.86 4.57 2.36
C TYR A 86 -7.70 5.81 1.48
N ASN A 87 -7.64 6.97 2.10
CA ASN A 87 -7.27 8.22 1.45
C ASN A 87 -5.85 8.60 1.86
N SER A 88 -4.99 8.92 0.89
CA SER A 88 -3.70 9.54 1.15
C SER A 88 -3.79 11.06 1.06
N GLN A 89 -3.04 11.74 1.93
CA GLN A 89 -2.79 13.17 1.89
C GLN A 89 -1.28 13.35 1.98
N VAL A 90 -0.67 13.97 0.97
CA VAL A 90 0.79 14.08 0.85
C VAL A 90 1.14 15.51 0.57
N ASP A 91 1.97 16.11 1.42
CA ASP A 91 2.55 17.42 1.13
C ASP A 91 3.67 17.27 0.09
N ARG A 92 3.54 18.02 -1.01
CA ARG A 92 4.59 18.23 -2.00
C ARG A 92 4.83 19.71 -2.14
N ASP A 93 5.92 20.19 -1.53
CA ASP A 93 6.36 21.58 -1.61
C ASP A 93 5.28 22.60 -1.23
N GLY A 94 4.50 22.30 -0.19
CA GLY A 94 3.42 23.14 0.34
C GLY A 94 2.06 22.90 -0.32
N ILE A 95 1.97 21.98 -1.29
CA ILE A 95 0.70 21.60 -1.94
C ILE A 95 0.28 20.22 -1.44
N ILE A 96 -0.90 20.15 -0.82
CA ILE A 96 -1.47 18.87 -0.37
C ILE A 96 -2.12 18.14 -1.55
N GLU A 97 -1.55 16.98 -1.89
CA GLU A 97 -2.12 16.07 -2.87
C GLU A 97 -2.99 14.99 -2.19
N TYR A 98 -4.22 14.85 -2.68
CA TYR A 98 -5.15 13.82 -2.23
C TYR A 98 -5.23 12.65 -3.21
N GLY A 99 -5.28 11.42 -2.68
CA GLY A 99 -5.41 10.20 -3.49
C GLY A 99 -6.28 9.14 -2.83
N ARG A 100 -7.17 8.50 -3.60
CA ARG A 100 -7.86 7.27 -3.20
C ARG A 100 -6.92 6.10 -3.44
N ARG A 101 -6.62 5.35 -2.38
CA ARG A 101 -5.70 4.22 -2.41
C ARG A 101 -6.48 2.92 -2.29
N SER A 102 -6.07 1.93 -3.07
CA SER A 102 -6.59 0.57 -2.99
C SER A 102 -5.43 -0.41 -3.20
N SER A 103 -5.40 -1.47 -2.40
CA SER A 103 -4.45 -2.56 -2.55
C SER A 103 -5.12 -3.92 -2.34
N ILE A 104 -4.49 -4.95 -2.91
CA ILE A 104 -4.85 -6.34 -2.69
C ILE A 104 -3.63 -7.03 -2.09
N TRP A 105 -3.86 -7.74 -0.99
CA TRP A 105 -2.86 -8.50 -0.25
C TRP A 105 -3.24 -9.97 -0.21
N SER A 106 -2.24 -10.85 -0.29
CA SER A 106 -2.39 -12.29 -0.09
C SER A 106 -1.56 -12.74 1.11
N ARG A 107 -2.11 -13.63 1.92
CA ARG A 107 -1.39 -14.30 3.01
C ARG A 107 -0.57 -15.44 2.42
N THR A 108 0.68 -15.52 2.85
CA THR A 108 1.58 -16.65 2.58
C THR A 108 2.07 -17.24 3.90
N GLU A 109 2.83 -18.34 3.85
CA GLU A 109 3.50 -18.90 5.02
C GLU A 109 4.47 -17.89 5.69
N ASN A 110 4.99 -16.93 4.90
CA ASN A 110 5.91 -15.88 5.35
C ASN A 110 5.21 -14.54 5.67
N GLY A 111 3.87 -14.56 5.77
CA GLY A 111 3.05 -13.39 6.04
C GLY A 111 2.45 -12.75 4.79
N TRP A 112 1.90 -11.54 4.96
CA TRP A 112 1.19 -10.82 3.92
C TRP A 112 2.14 -10.24 2.86
N VAL A 113 1.75 -10.41 1.60
CA VAL A 113 2.40 -9.82 0.41
C VAL A 113 1.38 -9.10 -0.46
N MET A 114 1.75 -7.94 -0.98
CA MET A 114 0.92 -7.11 -1.84
C MET A 114 0.97 -7.67 -3.27
N ARG A 115 -0.20 -7.83 -3.88
CA ARG A 115 -0.40 -8.29 -5.27
C ARG A 115 -0.72 -7.12 -6.21
N PHE A 116 -1.37 -6.09 -5.70
CA PHE A 116 -1.80 -4.95 -6.49
C PHE A 116 -1.85 -3.68 -5.65
N HIS A 117 -1.52 -2.54 -6.26
CA HIS A 117 -1.74 -1.22 -5.68
C HIS A 117 -2.29 -0.24 -6.73
N GLN A 118 -3.12 0.71 -6.30
CA GLN A 118 -3.57 1.81 -7.12
C GLN A 118 -3.69 3.09 -6.31
N GLY A 119 -3.31 4.21 -6.93
CA GLY A 119 -3.63 5.55 -6.45
C GLY A 119 -4.40 6.34 -7.50
N THR A 120 -5.59 6.83 -7.15
CA THR A 120 -6.41 7.71 -8.02
C THR A 120 -6.48 9.11 -7.43
N PRO A 121 -6.05 10.17 -8.13
CA PRO A 121 -6.17 11.53 -7.62
C PRO A 121 -7.64 11.92 -7.38
N TYR A 122 -7.91 12.71 -6.35
CA TYR A 122 -9.21 13.35 -6.14
C TYR A 122 -9.03 14.75 -5.53
N GLN A 123 -10.11 15.53 -5.50
CA GLN A 123 -10.21 16.77 -4.73
C GLN A 123 -11.27 16.54 -3.62
N PRO A 124 -10.97 16.89 -2.36
CA PRO A 124 -11.87 16.65 -1.23
C PRO A 124 -13.16 17.49 -1.29
#